data_AF-A0A7S1FXR4-F1
#
_entry.id   AF-A0A7S1FXR4-F1
#
_cell.length_a   1.000
_cell.length_b   1.000
_cell.length_c   1.000
_cell.angle_alpha   90.00
_cell.angle_beta   90.00
_cell.angle_gamma   90.00
#
_symmetry.space_group_name_H-M   'P 1'
#
loop_
_entity.id
_entity.type
_entity.pdbx_description
1 polymer ?
#
loop_
_entity_poly.entity_id
_entity_poly.type
_entity_poly.pdbx_seq_one_letter_code
_entity_poly.pdbx_strand_id
1 'polypeptide(L)'
;MKINDLKSRLKELGMSQAGDKGTLECRIAKGEESARLGLQAPDGNPVHQMKLAKLKPHAAKVGISPIGTLDEIMFAYIDHLKKKSGSLTDIAAGSRVGLPRSSGVNKVDLAGLSDKVLQLAEKDDFVGILNLGGANVTTSSSVAVLRKAYLKLSLTLHPDKNKNNPNATSVFQALVNAYERISQPDLVEEVPAKKGKKKAAAISRSNEGCKRTRVQCPRCKNPWSESKVEGNPDYFYNFLMMGIKTFNCATCLLEFGCMTAIHKCPFCKGSFEYHPSDFHRKITCGRENCHKKFGFYMFHCSDRVMKNLKEEVGALREKQAMLTEQKRRRAKSFQRRCMVKDDENAETAFLMGLANECPRCGISLADLDDKDEIDHLRNCNDEEKIMANKRKKEAIEDKKNKKKKRQDLQEDVTAKAAWDLLGASNENIWMLTDGALQKECAEHGIDAKGKENHEMISSLVLSKKSQALTKYKTQKGSGKVTADTLPSNLHAMTEKQLRAVAASHGIKVGKFSRKIDIIELLQSAQEGSKPLMITNGGAKLEKSRTSKSQVIEIESGSESEYEPDDDW
;
A
#
# COMPACT_ATOMS: atom_id res chain seq x y z
N MET A 1 -35.29 14.13 32.67
CA MET A 1 -34.69 13.35 33.77
C MET A 1 -33.22 13.77 33.94
N LYS A 2 -32.65 13.58 35.12
CA LYS A 2 -31.20 13.64 35.37
C LYS A 2 -30.55 12.34 34.87
N ILE A 3 -29.24 12.35 34.68
CA ILE A 3 -28.49 11.19 34.15
C ILE A 3 -28.60 9.96 35.08
N ASN A 4 -28.69 10.18 36.40
CA ASN A 4 -28.84 9.09 37.37
C ASN A 4 -30.20 8.40 37.22
N ASP A 5 -31.30 9.15 37.13
CA ASP A 5 -32.65 8.59 36.92
C ASP A 5 -32.72 7.78 35.60
N LEU A 6 -32.06 8.25 34.53
CA LEU A 6 -31.97 7.53 33.25
C LEU A 6 -31.19 6.21 33.40
N LYS A 7 -30.09 6.20 34.17
CA LYS A 7 -29.32 4.99 34.46
C LYS A 7 -30.11 4.00 35.33
N SER A 8 -30.91 4.46 36.29
CA SER A 8 -31.81 3.61 37.08
C SER A 8 -32.87 2.93 36.19
N ARG A 9 -33.56 3.70 35.35
CA ARG A 9 -34.58 3.17 34.41
C ARG A 9 -34.00 2.18 33.39
N LEU A 10 -32.75 2.39 32.94
CA LEU A 10 -32.03 1.40 32.12
C LEU A 10 -31.65 0.13 32.90
N LYS A 11 -31.40 0.21 34.21
CA LYS A 11 -31.17 -0.95 35.07
C LYS A 11 -32.43 -1.81 35.19
N GLU A 12 -33.58 -1.17 35.38
CA GLU A 12 -34.91 -1.82 35.43
C GLU A 12 -35.26 -2.54 34.12
N LEU A 13 -34.93 -1.93 32.97
CA LEU A 13 -35.09 -2.53 31.65
C LEU A 13 -34.03 -3.60 31.29
N GLY A 14 -33.04 -3.85 32.16
CA GLY A 14 -31.95 -4.81 31.92
C GLY A 14 -30.96 -4.39 30.83
N MET A 15 -30.85 -3.09 30.55
CA MET A 15 -30.08 -2.52 29.44
C MET A 15 -28.76 -1.87 29.88
N SER A 16 -27.86 -1.59 28.92
CA SER A 16 -26.60 -0.89 29.19
C SER A 16 -26.82 0.52 29.74
N GLN A 17 -26.05 0.89 30.77
CA GLN A 17 -26.05 2.22 31.40
C GLN A 17 -24.97 3.17 30.84
N ALA A 18 -24.21 2.75 29.82
CA ALA A 18 -23.09 3.51 29.25
C ALA A 18 -23.51 4.45 28.10
N GLY A 19 -22.85 5.61 28.00
CA GLY A 19 -23.09 6.64 26.98
C GLY A 19 -23.67 7.94 27.55
N ASP A 20 -23.72 8.96 26.70
CA ASP A 20 -24.20 10.30 27.04
C ASP A 20 -25.72 10.35 27.20
N LYS A 21 -26.22 11.42 27.82
CA LYS A 21 -27.65 11.61 28.14
C LYS A 21 -28.60 11.25 26.98
N GLY A 22 -28.32 11.73 25.77
CA GLY A 22 -29.15 11.45 24.58
C GLY A 22 -29.10 9.99 24.14
N THR A 23 -27.96 9.29 24.31
CA THR A 23 -27.83 7.85 24.08
C THR A 23 -28.67 7.06 25.08
N LEU A 24 -28.68 7.47 26.36
CA LEU A 24 -29.49 6.85 27.40
C LEU A 24 -30.99 7.04 27.12
N GLU A 25 -31.42 8.26 26.78
CA GLU A 25 -32.81 8.59 26.43
C GLU A 25 -33.29 7.80 25.20
N CYS A 26 -32.46 7.69 24.15
CA CYS A 26 -32.76 6.87 22.97
C CYS A 26 -32.86 5.37 23.29
N ARG A 27 -31.95 4.84 24.14
CA ARG A 27 -31.93 3.43 24.54
C ARG A 27 -33.16 3.06 25.38
N ILE A 28 -33.62 3.94 26.28
CA ILE A 28 -34.89 3.77 27.01
C ILE A 28 -36.06 3.71 26.03
N ALA A 29 -36.18 4.67 25.12
CA ALA A 29 -37.30 4.72 24.17
C ALA A 29 -37.40 3.46 23.30
N LYS A 30 -36.27 2.90 22.85
CA LYS A 30 -36.23 1.64 22.08
C LYS A 30 -36.41 0.39 22.95
N GLY A 31 -35.98 0.40 24.21
CA GLY A 31 -36.27 -0.65 25.18
C GLY A 31 -37.77 -0.75 25.47
N GLU A 32 -38.40 0.38 25.77
CA GLU A 32 -39.84 0.48 26.03
C GLU A 32 -40.68 0.18 24.77
N GLU A 33 -40.23 0.60 23.57
CA GLU A 33 -40.87 0.17 22.31
C GLU A 33 -40.78 -1.34 22.11
N SER A 34 -39.61 -1.96 22.38
CA SER A 34 -39.43 -3.42 22.30
C SER A 34 -40.28 -4.19 23.31
N ALA A 35 -40.39 -3.70 24.54
CA ALA A 35 -41.19 -4.31 25.60
C ALA A 35 -42.69 -4.20 25.29
N ARG A 36 -43.18 -3.01 24.92
CA ARG A 36 -44.59 -2.77 24.55
C ARG A 36 -45.05 -3.60 23.35
N LEU A 37 -44.16 -3.83 22.39
CA LEU A 37 -44.44 -4.66 21.20
C LEU A 37 -44.16 -6.16 21.42
N GLY A 38 -43.79 -6.59 22.64
CA GLY A 38 -43.54 -8.00 22.96
C GLY A 38 -42.41 -8.65 22.14
N LEU A 39 -41.45 -7.86 21.63
CA LEU A 39 -40.48 -8.34 20.65
C LEU A 39 -39.45 -9.29 21.28
N GLN A 40 -39.62 -10.57 20.99
CA GLN A 40 -38.72 -11.66 21.37
C GLN A 40 -37.85 -12.11 20.18
N ALA A 41 -36.65 -12.59 20.49
CA ALA A 41 -35.83 -13.33 19.53
C ALA A 41 -36.34 -14.79 19.37
N PRO A 42 -35.88 -15.55 18.35
CA PRO A 42 -36.24 -16.96 18.19
C PRO A 42 -35.93 -17.85 19.41
N ASP A 43 -35.03 -17.40 20.30
CA ASP A 43 -34.66 -18.07 21.54
C ASP A 43 -35.61 -17.69 22.72
N GLY A 44 -36.77 -17.06 22.47
CA GLY A 44 -37.76 -16.62 23.48
C GLY A 44 -37.32 -15.42 24.35
N ASN A 45 -36.08 -14.96 24.23
CA ASN A 45 -35.52 -13.88 25.04
C ASN A 45 -35.95 -12.49 24.52
N PRO A 46 -36.25 -11.50 25.39
CA PRO A 46 -36.58 -10.14 24.96
C PRO A 46 -35.41 -9.46 24.21
N VAL A 47 -35.70 -8.83 23.08
CA VAL A 47 -34.66 -8.28 22.18
C VAL A 47 -33.80 -7.21 22.86
N HIS A 48 -34.42 -6.34 23.69
CA HIS A 48 -33.72 -5.27 24.40
C HIS A 48 -32.73 -5.76 25.49
N GLN A 49 -32.80 -7.03 25.89
CA GLN A 49 -31.91 -7.64 26.91
C GLN A 49 -30.79 -8.50 26.28
N MET A 50 -30.68 -8.53 24.94
CA MET A 50 -29.75 -9.43 24.25
C MET A 50 -28.30 -8.95 24.31
N LYS A 51 -27.42 -9.77 24.89
CA LYS A 51 -25.97 -9.58 24.78
C LYS A 51 -25.50 -9.72 23.33
N LEU A 52 -24.54 -8.89 22.92
CA LEU A 52 -24.02 -8.76 21.54
C LEU A 52 -23.70 -10.10 20.86
N ALA A 53 -23.15 -11.06 21.61
CA ALA A 53 -22.79 -12.39 21.12
C ALA A 53 -23.99 -13.24 20.64
N LYS A 54 -25.17 -13.08 21.25
CA LYS A 54 -26.42 -13.72 20.78
C LYS A 54 -27.11 -12.91 19.68
N LEU A 55 -27.03 -11.57 19.76
CA LEU A 55 -27.70 -10.68 18.81
C LEU A 55 -27.10 -10.79 17.39
N LYS A 56 -25.76 -10.83 17.25
CA LYS A 56 -25.09 -10.86 15.94
C LYS A 56 -25.50 -12.06 15.05
N PRO A 57 -25.54 -13.32 15.54
CA PRO A 57 -26.05 -14.45 14.76
C PRO A 57 -27.50 -14.26 14.27
N HIS A 58 -28.40 -13.73 15.10
CA HIS A 58 -29.80 -13.53 14.71
C HIS A 58 -29.99 -12.35 13.75
N ALA A 59 -29.25 -11.26 13.91
CA ALA A 59 -29.19 -10.16 12.95
C ALA A 59 -28.68 -10.64 11.57
N ALA A 60 -27.58 -11.42 11.55
CA ALA A 60 -27.00 -11.96 10.34
C ALA A 60 -27.93 -12.95 9.60
N LYS A 61 -28.62 -13.84 10.32
CA LYS A 61 -29.68 -14.73 9.76
C LYS A 61 -30.81 -13.95 9.07
N VAL A 62 -31.02 -12.69 9.47
CA VAL A 62 -32.08 -11.79 9.02
C VAL A 62 -31.57 -10.77 7.97
N GLY A 63 -30.30 -10.85 7.56
CA GLY A 63 -29.72 -9.97 6.54
C GLY A 63 -29.32 -8.59 7.05
N ILE A 64 -29.36 -8.35 8.36
CA ILE A 64 -28.85 -7.12 8.99
C ILE A 64 -27.34 -7.25 9.20
N SER A 65 -26.61 -6.15 9.02
CA SER A 65 -25.18 -6.08 9.29
C SER A 65 -24.86 -6.52 10.75
N PRO A 66 -24.03 -7.56 10.97
CA PRO A 66 -23.50 -7.90 12.29
C PRO A 66 -22.29 -7.02 12.68
N ILE A 67 -21.99 -5.99 11.89
CA ILE A 67 -20.94 -4.99 12.09
C ILE A 67 -21.60 -3.68 12.51
N GLY A 68 -21.24 -3.20 13.70
CA GLY A 68 -21.82 -2.04 14.38
C GLY A 68 -21.67 -2.18 15.90
N THR A 69 -22.09 -1.16 16.64
CA THR A 69 -22.24 -1.19 18.10
C THR A 69 -23.43 -2.06 18.54
N LEU A 70 -23.58 -2.30 19.85
CA LEU A 70 -24.72 -3.06 20.38
C LEU A 70 -26.05 -2.36 20.06
N ASP A 71 -26.12 -1.04 20.26
CA ASP A 71 -27.32 -0.26 20.05
C ASP A 71 -27.71 -0.19 18.56
N GLU A 72 -26.75 0.04 17.66
CA GLU A 72 -26.98 0.02 16.20
C GLU A 72 -27.62 -1.29 15.72
N ILE A 73 -27.03 -2.43 16.09
CA ILE A 73 -27.51 -3.75 15.67
C ILE A 73 -28.86 -4.06 16.33
N MET A 74 -29.05 -3.66 17.59
CA MET A 74 -30.28 -3.87 18.36
C MET A 74 -31.44 -3.05 17.79
N PHE A 75 -31.23 -1.76 17.50
CA PHE A 75 -32.26 -0.89 16.93
C PHE A 75 -32.62 -1.33 15.50
N ALA A 76 -31.64 -1.70 14.68
CA ALA A 76 -31.90 -2.27 13.35
C ALA A 76 -32.69 -3.59 13.42
N TYR A 77 -32.43 -4.45 14.41
CA TYR A 77 -33.17 -5.70 14.61
C TYR A 77 -34.59 -5.46 15.12
N ILE A 78 -34.80 -4.51 16.05
CA ILE A 78 -36.14 -4.06 16.50
C ILE A 78 -36.94 -3.52 15.32
N ASP A 79 -36.36 -2.61 14.53
CA ASP A 79 -37.04 -2.00 13.38
C ASP A 79 -37.30 -3.01 12.25
N HIS A 80 -36.45 -4.03 12.08
CA HIS A 80 -36.75 -5.14 11.19
C HIS A 80 -37.91 -6.00 11.71
N LEU A 81 -37.94 -6.39 13.00
CA LEU A 81 -39.05 -7.17 13.54
C LEU A 81 -40.37 -6.40 13.42
N LYS A 82 -40.37 -5.10 13.69
CA LYS A 82 -41.49 -4.17 13.48
C LYS A 82 -41.94 -4.13 12.00
N LYS A 83 -40.99 -4.12 11.06
CA LYS A 83 -41.29 -4.26 9.62
C LYS A 83 -41.84 -5.65 9.29
N LYS A 84 -41.32 -6.74 9.86
CA LYS A 84 -41.82 -8.10 9.61
C LYS A 84 -43.25 -8.30 10.13
N SER A 85 -43.62 -7.70 11.27
CA SER A 85 -45.00 -7.70 11.75
C SER A 85 -45.95 -6.85 10.90
N GLY A 86 -45.45 -5.84 10.18
CA GLY A 86 -46.24 -4.99 9.27
C GLY A 86 -46.21 -5.39 7.79
N SER A 87 -45.24 -6.20 7.35
CA SER A 87 -45.01 -6.55 5.93
C SER A 87 -45.73 -7.82 5.48
N LEU A 88 -46.62 -8.37 6.31
CA LEU A 88 -47.39 -9.58 6.01
C LEU A 88 -48.67 -9.29 5.19
N THR A 89 -48.94 -8.02 4.88
CA THR A 89 -50.13 -7.54 4.14
C THR A 89 -49.84 -7.08 2.71
N ASP A 90 -48.63 -6.57 2.41
CA ASP A 90 -48.39 -5.73 1.22
C ASP A 90 -47.24 -6.21 0.33
N ILE A 91 -47.42 -7.35 -0.36
CA ILE A 91 -46.52 -7.79 -1.44
C ILE A 91 -47.33 -8.17 -2.70
N ALA A 92 -47.55 -7.18 -3.56
CA ALA A 92 -48.06 -7.35 -4.93
C ALA A 92 -47.44 -6.31 -5.89
N ALA A 93 -47.22 -6.72 -7.15
CA ALA A 93 -46.67 -5.92 -8.28
C ALA A 93 -45.17 -5.47 -8.18
N GLY A 94 -44.61 -4.95 -9.30
CA GLY A 94 -43.19 -4.57 -9.48
C GLY A 94 -42.82 -4.06 -10.90
N SER A 95 -41.53 -4.16 -11.32
CA SER A 95 -40.90 -3.85 -12.66
C SER A 95 -39.95 -2.62 -12.78
N ARG A 96 -39.35 -2.37 -13.99
CA ARG A 96 -38.08 -1.60 -14.29
C ARG A 96 -38.13 -0.79 -15.65
N VAL A 97 -37.21 0.18 -15.96
CA VAL A 97 -36.77 0.71 -17.35
C VAL A 97 -35.71 1.91 -17.31
N GLY A 98 -35.09 2.44 -18.43
CA GLY A 98 -34.14 3.63 -18.51
C GLY A 98 -33.51 4.10 -19.91
N LEU A 99 -32.53 5.10 -19.97
CA LEU A 99 -31.65 5.74 -21.09
C LEU A 99 -32.05 7.17 -21.68
N PRO A 100 -31.33 8.01 -22.57
CA PRO A 100 -30.07 8.01 -23.42
C PRO A 100 -29.12 9.33 -23.45
N ARG A 101 -28.51 9.86 -24.60
CA ARG A 101 -27.44 10.98 -24.71
C ARG A 101 -27.17 11.71 -26.12
N SER A 102 -26.36 12.83 -26.26
CA SER A 102 -26.05 13.73 -27.47
C SER A 102 -24.59 14.37 -27.69
N SER A 103 -24.31 15.29 -28.71
CA SER A 103 -22.95 15.62 -29.36
C SER A 103 -22.68 16.98 -30.20
N GLY A 104 -21.48 17.20 -30.87
CA GLY A 104 -21.06 18.25 -31.94
C GLY A 104 -19.48 18.38 -32.20
N VAL A 105 -18.72 19.15 -33.08
CA VAL A 105 -18.66 19.91 -34.44
C VAL A 105 -17.13 20.31 -34.79
N ASN A 106 -16.47 20.99 -35.81
CA ASN A 106 -16.61 21.78 -37.11
C ASN A 106 -15.24 22.02 -37.96
N LYS A 107 -15.17 22.68 -39.18
CA LYS A 107 -14.26 22.56 -40.44
C LYS A 107 -13.18 23.64 -40.89
N VAL A 108 -12.22 23.31 -41.83
CA VAL A 108 -11.40 24.16 -42.81
C VAL A 108 -11.14 23.41 -44.17
N ASP A 109 -10.79 24.09 -45.29
CA ASP A 109 -10.73 23.61 -46.71
C ASP A 109 -9.67 22.55 -47.11
N LEU A 110 -9.90 21.74 -48.18
CA LEU A 110 -9.14 20.47 -48.35
C LEU A 110 -9.01 19.71 -49.70
N ALA A 111 -9.87 19.89 -50.72
CA ALA A 111 -10.00 18.92 -51.83
C ALA A 111 -8.66 18.44 -52.45
N GLY A 112 -7.88 19.34 -53.07
CA GLY A 112 -6.63 18.99 -53.75
C GLY A 112 -5.47 18.52 -52.86
N LEU A 113 -5.58 18.64 -51.52
CA LEU A 113 -4.63 18.04 -50.57
C LEU A 113 -4.95 16.56 -50.30
N SER A 114 -6.22 16.18 -50.48
CA SER A 114 -6.74 14.84 -50.17
C SER A 114 -6.20 13.79 -51.15
N ASP A 115 -6.35 14.02 -52.45
CA ASP A 115 -6.07 13.01 -53.47
C ASP A 115 -4.57 12.73 -53.62
N LYS A 116 -3.71 13.71 -53.34
CA LYS A 116 -2.25 13.53 -53.32
C LYS A 116 -1.76 12.62 -52.18
N VAL A 117 -2.45 12.63 -51.04
CA VAL A 117 -2.12 11.71 -49.92
C VAL A 117 -2.45 10.26 -50.29
N LEU A 118 -3.53 10.03 -51.04
CA LEU A 118 -3.91 8.69 -51.51
C LEU A 118 -2.91 8.14 -52.54
N GLN A 119 -2.53 8.94 -53.55
CA GLN A 119 -1.58 8.52 -54.59
C GLN A 119 -0.17 8.20 -54.06
N LEU A 120 0.21 8.75 -52.91
CA LEU A 120 1.47 8.40 -52.21
C LEU A 120 1.30 7.18 -51.29
N ALA A 121 0.11 7.00 -50.70
CA ALA A 121 -0.21 5.83 -49.88
C ALA A 121 -0.31 4.54 -50.72
N GLU A 122 -0.80 4.62 -51.95
CA GLU A 122 -0.80 3.52 -52.94
C GLU A 122 0.61 3.13 -53.42
N LYS A 123 1.64 3.91 -53.06
CA LYS A 123 3.06 3.69 -53.39
C LYS A 123 3.94 3.44 -52.16
N ASP A 124 3.32 3.31 -50.97
CA ASP A 124 3.99 3.20 -49.67
C ASP A 124 5.02 4.33 -49.36
N ASP A 125 4.94 5.49 -50.03
CA ASP A 125 5.79 6.66 -49.71
C ASP A 125 5.21 7.45 -48.53
N PHE A 126 5.37 6.86 -47.34
CA PHE A 126 4.99 7.46 -46.08
C PHE A 126 5.72 8.79 -45.79
N VAL A 127 6.90 9.00 -46.35
CA VAL A 127 7.72 10.20 -46.11
C VAL A 127 7.16 11.37 -46.93
N GLY A 128 6.86 11.13 -48.21
CA GLY A 128 6.18 12.08 -49.09
C GLY A 128 4.85 12.59 -48.51
N ILE A 129 4.04 11.70 -47.92
CA ILE A 129 2.75 12.05 -47.29
C ILE A 129 2.92 13.14 -46.22
N LEU A 130 3.93 13.04 -45.35
CA LEU A 130 4.15 14.01 -44.27
C LEU A 130 4.78 15.31 -44.79
N ASN A 131 5.54 15.25 -45.89
CA ASN A 131 6.16 16.41 -46.52
C ASN A 131 5.14 17.35 -47.20
N LEU A 132 3.97 16.83 -47.61
CA LEU A 132 2.83 17.65 -48.09
C LEU A 132 2.36 18.72 -47.08
N GLY A 133 2.73 18.61 -45.81
CA GLY A 133 2.46 19.62 -44.77
C GLY A 133 3.29 20.91 -44.91
N GLY A 134 4.22 20.98 -45.87
CA GLY A 134 5.17 22.10 -46.00
C GLY A 134 6.24 22.04 -44.89
N ALA A 135 6.79 20.85 -44.66
CA ALA A 135 7.94 20.61 -43.80
C ALA A 135 8.79 19.52 -44.47
N ASN A 136 10.11 19.70 -44.56
CA ASN A 136 10.99 18.65 -45.07
C ASN A 136 11.32 17.66 -43.96
N VAL A 137 10.94 16.41 -44.15
CA VAL A 137 11.08 15.30 -43.20
C VAL A 137 11.72 14.10 -43.91
N THR A 138 12.52 13.36 -43.15
CA THR A 138 13.22 12.11 -43.55
C THR A 138 12.90 10.99 -42.54
N THR A 139 13.20 9.74 -42.88
CA THR A 139 13.11 8.60 -41.94
C THR A 139 13.98 8.76 -40.68
N SER A 140 15.07 9.54 -40.78
CA SER A 140 15.96 9.90 -39.65
C SER A 140 15.51 11.14 -38.86
N SER A 141 14.42 11.80 -39.25
CA SER A 141 13.94 13.01 -38.60
C SER A 141 13.25 12.72 -37.27
N SER A 142 13.52 13.54 -36.24
CA SER A 142 12.97 13.31 -34.90
C SER A 142 11.44 13.29 -34.85
N VAL A 143 10.87 12.45 -33.96
CA VAL A 143 9.43 12.31 -33.73
C VAL A 143 8.73 13.65 -33.42
N ALA A 144 9.45 14.64 -32.87
CA ALA A 144 8.90 15.98 -32.65
C ALA A 144 8.61 16.74 -33.96
N VAL A 145 9.45 16.59 -34.98
CA VAL A 145 9.25 17.19 -36.31
C VAL A 145 8.15 16.45 -37.07
N LEU A 146 8.21 15.11 -37.10
CA LEU A 146 7.17 14.23 -37.64
C LEU A 146 5.79 14.59 -37.05
N ARG A 147 5.70 14.72 -35.72
CA ARG A 147 4.45 15.04 -35.02
C ARG A 147 3.95 16.46 -35.32
N LYS A 148 4.85 17.42 -35.57
CA LYS A 148 4.48 18.79 -35.95
C LYS A 148 3.93 18.84 -37.38
N ALA A 149 4.53 18.11 -38.32
CA ALA A 149 4.03 17.95 -39.69
C ALA A 149 2.67 17.22 -39.69
N TYR A 150 2.59 16.06 -39.03
CA TYR A 150 1.35 15.30 -38.85
C TYR A 150 0.25 16.14 -38.21
N LEU A 151 0.51 16.90 -37.12
CA LEU A 151 -0.53 17.72 -36.49
C LEU A 151 -1.07 18.79 -37.45
N LYS A 152 -0.19 19.50 -38.18
CA LYS A 152 -0.58 20.53 -39.15
C LYS A 152 -1.45 19.94 -40.28
N LEU A 153 -1.07 18.77 -40.80
CA LEU A 153 -1.84 18.02 -41.79
C LEU A 153 -3.15 17.45 -41.21
N SER A 154 -3.15 16.98 -39.96
CA SER A 154 -4.34 16.39 -39.33
C SER A 154 -5.43 17.44 -39.08
N LEU A 155 -5.04 18.69 -38.77
CA LEU A 155 -5.97 19.80 -38.49
C LEU A 155 -6.68 20.31 -39.76
N THR A 156 -6.13 20.05 -40.94
CA THR A 156 -6.82 20.23 -42.22
C THR A 156 -7.54 18.93 -42.62
N LEU A 157 -6.80 17.82 -42.78
CA LEU A 157 -7.27 16.55 -43.37
C LEU A 157 -8.30 15.76 -42.55
N HIS A 158 -8.71 16.24 -41.36
CA HIS A 158 -9.68 15.52 -40.51
C HIS A 158 -11.05 15.33 -41.20
N PRO A 159 -11.64 14.12 -41.22
CA PRO A 159 -12.87 13.87 -41.97
C PRO A 159 -14.11 14.58 -41.41
N ASP A 160 -14.22 14.78 -40.08
CA ASP A 160 -15.29 15.63 -39.52
C ASP A 160 -15.12 17.11 -39.93
N LYS A 161 -13.87 17.54 -40.16
CA LYS A 161 -13.58 18.83 -40.78
C LYS A 161 -13.83 18.85 -42.29
N ASN A 162 -14.03 17.72 -42.97
CA ASN A 162 -14.09 17.66 -44.44
C ASN A 162 -15.12 16.70 -45.06
N LYS A 163 -16.33 16.76 -44.50
CA LYS A 163 -17.55 16.03 -44.89
C LYS A 163 -17.97 16.10 -46.37
N ASN A 164 -17.44 17.04 -47.15
CA ASN A 164 -17.78 17.21 -48.57
C ASN A 164 -16.95 16.31 -49.50
N ASN A 165 -15.80 15.80 -49.05
CA ASN A 165 -14.94 14.92 -49.85
C ASN A 165 -15.27 13.46 -49.48
N PRO A 166 -15.74 12.59 -50.41
CA PRO A 166 -16.08 11.20 -50.07
C PRO A 166 -14.89 10.41 -49.52
N ASN A 167 -13.67 10.76 -49.96
CA ASN A 167 -12.45 10.05 -49.63
C ASN A 167 -11.77 10.50 -48.32
N ALA A 168 -12.24 11.57 -47.65
CA ALA A 168 -11.53 12.20 -46.53
C ALA A 168 -11.17 11.24 -45.37
N THR A 169 -11.99 10.21 -45.13
CA THR A 169 -11.72 9.20 -44.11
C THR A 169 -10.54 8.28 -44.48
N SER A 170 -10.38 7.95 -45.76
CA SER A 170 -9.26 7.13 -46.26
C SER A 170 -7.95 7.92 -46.23
N VAL A 171 -8.01 9.17 -46.72
CA VAL A 171 -6.94 10.18 -46.68
C VAL A 171 -6.37 10.35 -45.27
N PHE A 172 -7.23 10.50 -44.27
CA PHE A 172 -6.80 10.65 -42.89
C PHE A 172 -6.20 9.36 -42.30
N GLN A 173 -6.70 8.18 -42.71
CA GLN A 173 -6.12 6.89 -42.29
C GLN A 173 -4.73 6.68 -42.91
N ALA A 174 -4.52 7.06 -44.17
CA ALA A 174 -3.21 7.07 -44.81
C ALA A 174 -2.21 8.00 -44.09
N LEU A 175 -2.64 9.22 -43.74
CA LEU A 175 -1.84 10.17 -42.97
C LEU A 175 -1.44 9.63 -41.58
N VAL A 176 -2.37 8.97 -40.89
CA VAL A 176 -2.10 8.32 -39.59
C VAL A 176 -1.11 7.17 -39.74
N ASN A 177 -1.34 6.26 -40.70
CA ASN A 177 -0.47 5.12 -40.97
C ASN A 177 0.98 5.57 -41.31
N ALA A 178 1.11 6.62 -42.14
CA ALA A 178 2.41 7.21 -42.47
C ALA A 178 3.16 7.75 -41.24
N TYR A 179 2.45 8.47 -40.36
CA TYR A 179 3.02 8.95 -39.11
C TYR A 179 3.37 7.82 -38.13
N GLU A 180 2.51 6.81 -37.97
CA GLU A 180 2.74 5.68 -37.08
C GLU A 180 3.94 4.83 -37.55
N ARG A 181 4.00 4.45 -38.84
CA ARG A 181 5.12 3.69 -39.43
C ARG A 181 6.47 4.41 -39.29
N ILE A 182 6.55 5.71 -39.54
CA ILE A 182 7.83 6.44 -39.45
C ILE A 182 8.19 6.80 -38.00
N SER A 183 7.23 7.06 -37.12
CA SER A 183 7.53 7.42 -35.73
C SER A 183 7.79 6.23 -34.80
N GLN A 184 7.42 5.01 -35.19
CA GLN A 184 7.58 3.78 -34.39
C GLN A 184 7.88 2.54 -35.28
N PRO A 185 9.03 2.48 -35.98
CA PRO A 185 9.34 1.37 -36.90
C PRO A 185 9.29 -0.01 -36.20
N ASP A 186 9.86 -0.11 -35.00
CA ASP A 186 9.95 -1.35 -34.19
C ASP A 186 8.59 -1.92 -33.74
N LEU A 187 7.47 -1.25 -34.01
CA LEU A 187 6.11 -1.64 -33.62
C LEU A 187 5.21 -2.05 -34.81
N VAL A 188 5.72 -2.02 -36.05
CA VAL A 188 4.91 -2.27 -37.26
C VAL A 188 5.45 -3.39 -38.16
N GLU A 189 6.29 -4.29 -37.63
CA GLU A 189 6.43 -5.63 -38.24
C GLU A 189 5.11 -6.41 -38.08
N GLU A 190 4.64 -7.02 -39.18
CA GLU A 190 3.21 -7.04 -39.48
C GLU A 190 2.36 -8.14 -38.81
N VAL A 191 1.09 -7.81 -38.52
CA VAL A 191 -0.03 -8.76 -38.62
C VAL A 191 -1.25 -8.05 -39.24
N PRO A 192 -1.85 -8.55 -40.35
CA PRO A 192 -2.93 -7.87 -41.06
C PRO A 192 -4.28 -7.88 -40.32
N ALA A 193 -5.04 -6.80 -40.48
CA ALA A 193 -6.22 -6.51 -39.67
C ALA A 193 -7.51 -7.24 -40.09
N LYS A 194 -8.24 -7.81 -39.12
CA LYS A 194 -9.67 -8.14 -39.24
C LYS A 194 -10.52 -7.26 -38.31
N LYS A 195 -11.62 -6.71 -38.82
CA LYS A 195 -12.39 -5.58 -38.23
C LYS A 195 -13.35 -6.07 -37.14
N GLY A 196 -13.32 -5.47 -35.94
CA GLY A 196 -14.12 -5.97 -34.80
C GLY A 196 -14.32 -5.08 -33.56
N LYS A 197 -14.69 -3.79 -33.72
CA LYS A 197 -15.09 -2.82 -32.65
C LYS A 197 -14.02 -2.44 -31.61
N LYS A 198 -13.61 -1.17 -31.59
CA LYS A 198 -12.74 -0.56 -30.55
C LYS A 198 -13.49 -0.41 -29.21
N LYS A 199 -12.76 -0.58 -28.10
CA LYS A 199 -13.02 0.06 -26.79
C LYS A 199 -11.74 0.75 -26.30
N ALA A 200 -11.82 1.47 -25.18
CA ALA A 200 -10.79 2.39 -24.69
C ALA A 200 -9.39 1.76 -24.56
N ALA A 201 -8.37 2.60 -24.69
CA ALA A 201 -6.96 2.23 -24.66
C ALA A 201 -6.49 1.80 -23.25
N ALA A 202 -6.79 0.57 -22.87
CA ALA A 202 -5.99 -0.19 -21.93
C ALA A 202 -5.13 -1.17 -22.71
N ILE A 203 -3.80 -1.14 -22.52
CA ILE A 203 -2.94 -2.27 -22.91
C ILE A 203 -3.14 -3.37 -21.85
N SER A 204 -4.36 -3.93 -21.85
CA SER A 204 -4.67 -5.12 -21.09
C SER A 204 -3.92 -6.28 -21.72
N ARG A 205 -2.81 -6.68 -21.10
CA ARG A 205 -2.15 -7.97 -21.30
C ARG A 205 -3.21 -9.05 -21.59
N SER A 206 -3.10 -9.75 -22.71
CA SER A 206 -4.04 -10.83 -22.99
C SER A 206 -3.89 -11.93 -21.92
N ASN A 207 -5.01 -12.44 -21.40
CA ASN A 207 -5.01 -13.53 -20.42
C ASN A 207 -4.79 -14.91 -21.09
N GLU A 208 -4.17 -14.93 -22.27
CA GLU A 208 -3.99 -16.11 -23.13
C GLU A 208 -2.87 -17.00 -22.58
N GLY A 209 -3.27 -18.19 -22.13
CA GLY A 209 -2.40 -19.06 -21.35
C GLY A 209 -2.18 -18.59 -19.90
N CYS A 210 -2.91 -17.57 -19.44
CA CYS A 210 -2.90 -17.16 -18.04
C CYS A 210 -3.96 -17.93 -17.22
N LYS A 211 -3.63 -18.25 -15.97
CA LYS A 211 -4.51 -18.94 -15.01
C LYS A 211 -4.38 -18.29 -13.63
N ARG A 212 -5.46 -18.33 -12.84
CA ARG A 212 -5.42 -17.99 -11.42
C ARG A 212 -4.69 -19.13 -10.70
N THR A 213 -3.59 -18.85 -10.02
CA THR A 213 -2.92 -19.84 -9.18
C THR A 213 -3.71 -20.04 -7.89
N ARG A 214 -3.54 -21.21 -7.27
CA ARG A 214 -4.22 -21.53 -6.01
C ARG A 214 -3.34 -21.04 -4.86
N VAL A 215 -3.80 -20.02 -4.14
CA VAL A 215 -3.07 -19.37 -3.05
C VAL A 215 -3.67 -19.80 -1.71
N GLN A 216 -2.83 -20.22 -0.77
CA GLN A 216 -3.26 -20.70 0.55
C GLN A 216 -2.52 -20.01 1.70
N CYS A 217 -3.20 -19.85 2.83
CA CYS A 217 -2.59 -19.36 4.06
C CYS A 217 -1.49 -20.32 4.56
N PRO A 218 -0.29 -19.84 4.94
CA PRO A 218 0.81 -20.72 5.36
C PRO A 218 0.59 -21.44 6.70
N ARG A 219 -0.31 -20.95 7.57
CA ARG A 219 -0.62 -21.57 8.87
C ARG A 219 -1.71 -22.65 8.77
N CYS A 220 -2.90 -22.29 8.30
CA CYS A 220 -4.04 -23.21 8.26
C CYS A 220 -4.26 -23.91 6.91
N LYS A 221 -3.47 -23.58 5.86
CA LYS A 221 -3.59 -24.12 4.49
C LYS A 221 -4.96 -23.88 3.81
N ASN A 222 -5.81 -23.04 4.37
CA ASN A 222 -7.10 -22.65 3.78
C ASN A 222 -6.88 -21.90 2.44
N PRO A 223 -7.61 -22.22 1.35
CA PRO A 223 -7.43 -21.58 0.05
C PRO A 223 -8.08 -20.19 -0.02
N TRP A 224 -7.25 -19.16 0.05
CA TRP A 224 -7.63 -17.75 -0.10
C TRP A 224 -8.22 -17.48 -1.49
N SER A 225 -7.57 -17.96 -2.55
CA SER A 225 -7.92 -17.63 -3.93
C SER A 225 -9.17 -18.33 -4.49
N GLU A 226 -9.77 -19.26 -3.75
CA GLU A 226 -10.92 -20.06 -4.18
C GLU A 226 -12.19 -19.73 -3.37
N SER A 227 -12.04 -19.02 -2.25
CA SER A 227 -13.12 -18.75 -1.31
C SER A 227 -13.90 -17.49 -1.69
N LYS A 228 -15.11 -17.66 -2.22
CA LYS A 228 -16.12 -16.56 -2.28
C LYS A 228 -16.54 -16.08 -0.88
N VAL A 229 -16.26 -16.86 0.17
CA VAL A 229 -16.73 -16.62 1.55
C VAL A 229 -16.01 -15.44 2.20
N GLU A 230 -14.80 -15.08 1.75
CA GLU A 230 -14.06 -13.94 2.30
C GLU A 230 -14.55 -12.57 1.80
N GLY A 231 -15.50 -12.52 0.85
CA GLY A 231 -16.00 -11.27 0.26
C GLY A 231 -14.99 -10.47 -0.59
N ASN A 232 -13.74 -10.93 -0.66
CA ASN A 232 -12.62 -10.31 -1.38
C ASN A 232 -12.89 -10.26 -2.91
N PRO A 233 -12.96 -9.06 -3.53
CA PRO A 233 -13.11 -8.93 -4.98
C PRO A 233 -11.93 -9.52 -5.74
N ASP A 234 -12.17 -10.10 -6.92
CA ASP A 234 -11.14 -10.84 -7.67
C ASP A 234 -9.89 -10.01 -8.01
N TYR A 235 -9.99 -8.69 -8.18
CA TYR A 235 -8.84 -7.82 -8.42
C TYR A 235 -7.86 -7.74 -7.24
N PHE A 236 -8.24 -8.12 -6.02
CA PHE A 236 -7.30 -8.30 -4.90
C PHE A 236 -6.25 -9.37 -5.19
N TYR A 237 -6.54 -10.36 -6.06
CA TYR A 237 -5.53 -11.30 -6.54
C TYR A 237 -4.39 -10.58 -7.26
N ASN A 238 -4.65 -9.53 -8.04
CA ASN A 238 -3.59 -8.72 -8.63
C ASN A 238 -2.72 -8.08 -7.54
N PHE A 239 -3.34 -7.47 -6.52
CA PHE A 239 -2.61 -6.73 -5.49
C PHE A 239 -1.75 -7.65 -4.60
N LEU A 240 -2.25 -8.85 -4.27
CA LEU A 240 -1.45 -9.88 -3.61
C LEU A 240 -0.32 -10.37 -4.52
N MET A 241 -0.60 -10.72 -5.77
CA MET A 241 0.42 -11.31 -6.67
C MET A 241 1.49 -10.31 -7.10
N MET A 242 1.16 -9.03 -7.23
CA MET A 242 2.12 -7.95 -7.45
C MET A 242 2.90 -7.57 -6.17
N GLY A 243 2.57 -8.16 -5.01
CA GLY A 243 3.24 -7.86 -3.74
C GLY A 243 2.87 -6.51 -3.11
N ILE A 244 1.87 -5.81 -3.65
CA ILE A 244 1.45 -4.48 -3.22
C ILE A 244 0.82 -4.51 -1.81
N LYS A 245 0.07 -5.57 -1.49
CA LYS A 245 -0.76 -5.63 -0.28
C LYS A 245 -0.69 -7.00 0.40
N THR A 246 -0.59 -6.99 1.73
CA THR A 246 -0.77 -8.15 2.61
C THR A 246 -2.23 -8.36 2.99
N PHE A 247 -2.61 -9.60 3.28
CA PHE A 247 -3.98 -10.01 3.58
C PHE A 247 -4.03 -10.91 4.82
N ASN A 248 -5.09 -10.78 5.61
CA ASN A 248 -5.30 -11.58 6.81
C ASN A 248 -6.18 -12.80 6.49
N CYS A 249 -5.75 -13.99 6.88
CA CYS A 249 -6.56 -15.19 6.70
C CYS A 249 -7.81 -15.16 7.60
N ALA A 250 -9.01 -15.23 7.02
CA ALA A 250 -10.26 -15.22 7.77
C ALA A 250 -10.37 -16.35 8.82
N THR A 251 -9.71 -17.49 8.60
CA THR A 251 -9.77 -18.66 9.51
C THR A 251 -8.84 -18.58 10.72
N CYS A 252 -7.66 -17.98 10.59
CA CYS A 252 -6.62 -18.03 11.64
C CYS A 252 -5.92 -16.69 11.92
N LEU A 253 -6.48 -15.60 11.39
CA LEU A 253 -6.08 -14.19 11.57
C LEU A 253 -4.59 -13.90 11.30
N LEU A 254 -3.91 -14.76 10.54
CA LEU A 254 -2.52 -14.57 10.16
C LEU A 254 -2.45 -13.64 8.94
N GLU A 255 -1.67 -12.56 9.06
CA GLU A 255 -1.24 -11.74 7.92
C GLU A 255 -0.24 -12.50 7.04
N PHE A 256 -0.45 -12.48 5.73
CA PHE A 256 0.47 -13.03 4.73
C PHE A 256 0.51 -12.17 3.45
N GLY A 257 1.58 -12.31 2.68
CA GLY A 257 1.82 -11.58 1.44
C GLY A 257 2.28 -12.50 0.31
N CYS A 258 2.73 -11.90 -0.81
CA CYS A 258 3.09 -12.62 -2.04
C CYS A 258 4.03 -13.82 -1.84
N MET A 259 5.06 -13.72 -1.00
CA MET A 259 6.06 -14.77 -0.81
C MET A 259 5.80 -15.64 0.42
N THR A 260 5.07 -15.13 1.41
CA THR A 260 4.72 -15.90 2.62
C THR A 260 3.49 -16.78 2.43
N ALA A 261 2.68 -16.52 1.38
CA ALA A 261 1.62 -17.42 0.94
C ALA A 261 2.15 -18.72 0.31
N ILE A 262 1.37 -19.80 0.42
CA ILE A 262 1.65 -21.05 -0.31
C ILE A 262 0.97 -20.98 -1.68
N HIS A 263 1.77 -20.91 -2.75
CA HIS A 263 1.28 -20.96 -4.13
C HIS A 263 1.27 -22.38 -4.67
N LYS A 264 0.18 -22.76 -5.32
CA LYS A 264 -0.01 -24.07 -5.96
C LYS A 264 -0.27 -23.94 -7.45
N CYS A 265 0.43 -24.78 -8.23
CA CYS A 265 0.31 -24.85 -9.68
C CYS A 265 -1.14 -25.16 -10.11
N PRO A 266 -1.70 -24.46 -11.11
CA PRO A 266 -3.08 -24.67 -11.55
C PRO A 266 -3.31 -26.05 -12.19
N PHE A 267 -2.24 -26.75 -12.63
CA PHE A 267 -2.34 -28.08 -13.24
C PHE A 267 -2.10 -29.21 -12.22
N CYS A 268 -0.91 -29.29 -11.62
CA CYS A 268 -0.52 -30.42 -10.77
C CYS A 268 -0.84 -30.23 -9.27
N LYS A 269 -1.39 -29.07 -8.87
CA LYS A 269 -1.66 -28.66 -7.46
C LYS A 269 -0.43 -28.66 -6.54
N GLY A 270 0.77 -28.93 -7.07
CA GLY A 270 2.04 -28.89 -6.34
C GLY A 270 2.41 -27.46 -5.94
N SER A 271 3.02 -27.32 -4.77
CA SER A 271 3.54 -26.05 -4.27
C SER A 271 4.76 -25.58 -5.07
N PHE A 272 4.90 -24.29 -5.28
CA PHE A 272 6.08 -23.66 -5.90
C PHE A 272 6.39 -22.33 -5.21
N GLU A 273 7.65 -21.88 -5.27
CA GLU A 273 8.08 -20.57 -4.76
C GLU A 273 7.81 -19.49 -5.81
N TYR A 274 7.41 -18.29 -5.38
CA TYR A 274 6.87 -17.24 -6.26
C TYR A 274 7.44 -15.87 -5.91
N HIS A 275 7.86 -15.12 -6.92
CA HIS A 275 8.29 -13.73 -6.79
C HIS A 275 7.41 -12.80 -7.63
N PRO A 276 7.00 -11.60 -7.16
CA PRO A 276 6.13 -10.70 -7.93
C PRO A 276 6.64 -10.29 -9.31
N SER A 277 7.95 -10.29 -9.54
CA SER A 277 8.55 -10.10 -10.88
C SER A 277 8.06 -11.11 -11.92
N ASP A 278 7.61 -12.28 -11.49
CA ASP A 278 7.06 -13.31 -12.37
C ASP A 278 5.61 -13.05 -12.77
N PHE A 279 4.89 -12.13 -12.09
CA PHE A 279 3.48 -11.86 -12.35
C PHE A 279 3.20 -11.58 -13.84
N HIS A 280 4.05 -10.75 -14.45
CA HIS A 280 3.95 -10.36 -15.86
C HIS A 280 4.54 -11.40 -16.84
N ARG A 281 5.30 -12.38 -16.34
CA ARG A 281 5.93 -13.44 -17.13
C ARG A 281 5.02 -14.67 -17.28
N LYS A 282 5.49 -15.69 -18.00
CA LYS A 282 4.88 -17.03 -18.07
C LYS A 282 5.90 -18.03 -17.52
N ILE A 283 5.55 -18.71 -16.42
CA ILE A 283 6.46 -19.64 -15.73
C ILE A 283 6.20 -21.09 -16.14
N THR A 284 7.25 -21.91 -16.16
CA THR A 284 7.16 -23.38 -16.12
C THR A 284 6.89 -23.83 -14.70
N CYS A 285 6.05 -24.84 -14.50
CA CYS A 285 6.04 -25.55 -13.23
C CYS A 285 7.34 -26.39 -13.11
N GLY A 286 8.04 -26.26 -11.99
CA GLY A 286 9.31 -26.93 -11.70
C GLY A 286 9.16 -28.28 -10.97
N ARG A 287 8.07 -29.02 -11.20
CA ARG A 287 7.88 -30.38 -10.70
C ARG A 287 8.07 -31.37 -11.84
N GLU A 288 8.83 -32.43 -11.61
CA GLU A 288 9.11 -33.53 -12.55
C GLU A 288 7.87 -33.94 -13.36
N ASN A 289 6.78 -34.30 -12.68
CA ASN A 289 5.55 -34.76 -13.34
C ASN A 289 4.69 -33.62 -13.97
N CYS A 290 5.23 -32.40 -14.19
CA CYS A 290 4.46 -31.27 -14.71
C CYS A 290 5.33 -30.13 -15.32
N HIS A 291 5.77 -30.25 -16.57
CA HIS A 291 6.49 -29.16 -17.28
C HIS A 291 5.60 -28.06 -17.91
N LYS A 292 4.30 -28.00 -17.56
CA LYS A 292 3.34 -27.08 -18.20
C LYS A 292 3.64 -25.61 -17.89
N LYS A 293 3.64 -24.78 -18.94
CA LYS A 293 3.81 -23.31 -18.86
C LYS A 293 2.47 -22.62 -18.58
N PHE A 294 2.45 -21.58 -17.74
CA PHE A 294 1.29 -20.72 -17.50
C PHE A 294 1.70 -19.29 -17.11
N GLY A 295 0.88 -18.31 -17.49
CA GLY A 295 0.94 -16.95 -16.93
C GLY A 295 0.01 -16.79 -15.73
N PHE A 296 0.17 -15.70 -14.99
CA PHE A 296 -0.74 -15.32 -13.91
C PHE A 296 -1.91 -14.50 -14.47
N TYR A 297 -3.14 -14.86 -14.09
CA TYR A 297 -4.34 -14.16 -14.57
C TYR A 297 -4.42 -12.73 -14.01
N MET A 298 -4.61 -11.74 -14.88
CA MET A 298 -4.79 -10.35 -14.48
C MET A 298 -6.28 -9.98 -14.57
N PHE A 299 -6.87 -9.65 -13.42
CA PHE A 299 -8.26 -9.19 -13.34
C PHE A 299 -8.37 -7.70 -13.67
N HIS A 300 -9.53 -7.27 -14.18
CA HIS A 300 -9.80 -5.85 -14.39
C HIS A 300 -10.02 -5.13 -13.05
N CYS A 301 -9.27 -4.06 -12.81
CA CYS A 301 -9.50 -3.12 -11.71
C CYS A 301 -9.96 -1.77 -12.28
N SER A 302 -10.83 -1.04 -11.56
CA SER A 302 -11.28 0.28 -12.00
C SER A 302 -10.38 1.39 -11.45
N ASP A 303 -10.28 2.51 -12.19
CA ASP A 303 -9.39 3.62 -11.83
C ASP A 303 -9.67 4.20 -10.44
N ARG A 304 -10.95 4.20 -10.02
CA ARG A 304 -11.34 4.59 -8.65
C ARG A 304 -10.72 3.67 -7.60
N VAL A 305 -10.75 2.34 -7.81
CA VAL A 305 -10.13 1.39 -6.88
C VAL A 305 -8.62 1.52 -6.92
N MET A 306 -8.01 1.76 -8.08
CA MET A 306 -6.56 2.02 -8.20
C MET A 306 -6.13 3.32 -7.50
N LYS A 307 -6.96 4.38 -7.50
CA LYS A 307 -6.72 5.62 -6.75
C LYS A 307 -6.80 5.37 -5.24
N ASN A 308 -7.90 4.79 -4.77
CA ASN A 308 -8.09 4.43 -3.37
C ASN A 308 -6.96 3.51 -2.85
N LEU A 309 -6.47 2.58 -3.68
CA LEU A 309 -5.35 1.71 -3.33
C LEU A 309 -4.05 2.48 -3.16
N LYS A 310 -3.74 3.48 -4.00
CA LYS A 310 -2.54 4.32 -3.84
C LYS A 310 -2.56 5.09 -2.52
N GLU A 311 -3.73 5.65 -2.18
CA GLU A 311 -3.96 6.38 -0.92
C GLU A 311 -3.81 5.46 0.30
N GLU A 312 -4.44 4.27 0.26
CA GLU A 312 -4.31 3.25 1.32
C GLU A 312 -2.86 2.75 1.48
N VAL A 313 -2.20 2.43 0.38
CA VAL A 313 -0.82 1.91 0.37
C VAL A 313 0.16 2.97 0.89
N GLY A 314 0.02 4.24 0.49
CA GLY A 314 0.82 5.34 1.03
C GLY A 314 0.72 5.43 2.56
N ALA A 315 -0.52 5.57 3.07
CA ALA A 315 -0.75 5.67 4.52
C ALA A 315 -0.27 4.43 5.30
N LEU A 316 -0.41 3.22 4.73
CA LEU A 316 0.12 2.00 5.32
C LEU A 316 1.65 2.00 5.36
N ARG A 317 2.33 2.48 4.31
CA ARG A 317 3.80 2.56 4.26
C ARG A 317 4.36 3.62 5.21
N GLU A 318 3.75 4.80 5.32
CA GLU A 318 4.12 5.80 6.35
C GLU A 318 4.04 5.19 7.76
N LYS A 319 2.93 4.52 8.06
CA LYS A 319 2.69 3.87 9.36
C LYS A 319 3.66 2.71 9.62
N GLN A 320 3.99 1.90 8.62
CA GLN A 320 5.01 0.85 8.73
C GLN A 320 6.40 1.46 9.01
N ALA A 321 6.81 2.51 8.29
CA ALA A 321 8.09 3.17 8.49
C ALA A 321 8.22 3.78 9.92
N MET A 322 7.14 4.37 10.44
CA MET A 322 7.07 4.86 11.83
C MET A 322 7.22 3.71 12.84
N LEU A 323 6.46 2.63 12.69
CA LEU A 323 6.48 1.48 13.61
C LEU A 323 7.83 0.76 13.61
N THR A 324 8.48 0.63 12.45
CA THR A 324 9.78 -0.05 12.33
C THR A 324 10.90 0.74 13.01
N GLU A 325 10.97 2.07 12.87
CA GLU A 325 11.93 2.88 13.63
C GLU A 325 11.58 2.92 15.14
N GLN A 326 10.30 2.91 15.52
CA GLN A 326 9.92 2.79 16.94
C GLN A 326 10.38 1.45 17.54
N LYS A 327 10.21 0.33 16.81
CA LYS A 327 10.77 -0.98 17.20
C LYS A 327 12.30 -0.93 17.30
N ARG A 328 12.99 -0.33 16.31
CA ARG A 328 14.45 -0.20 16.29
C ARG A 328 14.98 0.63 17.48
N ARG A 329 14.25 1.68 17.88
CA ARG A 329 14.53 2.47 19.09
C ARG A 329 14.36 1.65 20.37
N ARG A 330 13.25 0.92 20.52
CA ARG A 330 13.02 0.02 21.66
C ARG A 330 14.14 -1.03 21.76
N ALA A 331 14.52 -1.65 20.64
CA ALA A 331 15.64 -2.59 20.59
C ALA A 331 16.98 -1.96 21.01
N LYS A 332 17.33 -0.77 20.50
CA LYS A 332 18.57 -0.06 20.90
C LYS A 332 18.57 0.41 22.37
N SER A 333 17.41 0.66 22.98
CA SER A 333 17.31 0.96 24.42
C SER A 333 17.17 -0.30 25.29
N PHE A 334 16.86 -1.45 24.70
CA PHE A 334 16.99 -2.76 25.36
C PHE A 334 18.46 -3.19 25.39
N GLN A 335 19.15 -3.19 24.23
CA GLN A 335 20.58 -3.52 24.11
C GLN A 335 21.51 -2.66 24.99
N ARG A 336 21.11 -1.43 25.34
CA ARG A 336 21.88 -0.55 26.26
C ARG A 336 21.60 -0.79 27.73
N ARG A 337 20.58 -1.59 28.08
CA ARG A 337 20.26 -1.97 29.47
C ARG A 337 20.62 -3.43 29.74
N CYS A 338 20.36 -4.30 28.78
CA CYS A 338 20.72 -5.72 28.82
C CYS A 338 22.05 -5.92 28.08
N MET A 339 23.16 -5.73 28.81
CA MET A 339 24.50 -6.20 28.39
C MET A 339 24.90 -7.54 29.03
N VAL A 340 24.00 -8.12 29.85
CA VAL A 340 24.07 -9.48 30.41
C VAL A 340 23.93 -10.50 29.28
N LYS A 341 24.63 -11.65 29.35
CA LYS A 341 24.56 -12.68 28.30
C LYS A 341 23.22 -13.40 28.34
N ASP A 342 22.72 -13.84 27.18
CA ASP A 342 21.45 -14.58 27.10
C ASP A 342 21.48 -15.90 27.90
N ASP A 343 22.64 -16.56 28.03
CA ASP A 343 22.80 -17.78 28.84
C ASP A 343 22.68 -17.51 30.36
N GLU A 344 23.26 -16.41 30.86
CA GLU A 344 23.17 -16.00 32.27
C GLU A 344 21.71 -15.67 32.65
N ASN A 345 20.98 -15.02 31.74
CA ASN A 345 19.54 -14.78 31.88
C ASN A 345 18.73 -16.10 31.82
N ALA A 346 19.15 -17.09 31.02
CA ALA A 346 18.46 -18.37 30.88
C ALA A 346 18.63 -19.30 32.10
N GLU A 347 19.83 -19.34 32.69
CA GLU A 347 20.07 -20.05 33.96
C GLU A 347 19.32 -19.39 35.12
N THR A 348 19.29 -18.05 35.16
CA THR A 348 18.49 -17.30 36.14
C THR A 348 16.99 -17.53 35.96
N ALA A 349 16.48 -17.57 34.72
CA ALA A 349 15.07 -17.81 34.45
C ALA A 349 14.61 -19.24 34.83
N PHE A 350 15.47 -20.25 34.68
CA PHE A 350 15.21 -21.60 35.17
C PHE A 350 15.12 -21.63 36.69
N LEU A 351 16.12 -21.08 37.39
CA LEU A 351 16.17 -20.97 38.86
C LEU A 351 15.04 -20.13 39.50
N MET A 352 14.30 -19.35 38.70
CA MET A 352 13.14 -18.58 39.14
C MET A 352 11.80 -19.23 38.73
N GLY A 353 11.81 -20.47 38.21
CA GLY A 353 10.60 -21.15 37.71
C GLY A 353 9.97 -20.49 36.47
N LEU A 354 10.68 -19.56 35.81
CA LEU A 354 10.21 -18.82 34.63
C LEU A 354 10.50 -19.55 33.31
N ALA A 355 11.35 -20.58 33.34
CA ALA A 355 11.72 -21.40 32.19
C ALA A 355 11.70 -22.89 32.55
N ASN A 356 10.67 -23.61 32.06
CA ASN A 356 10.42 -25.02 32.39
C ASN A 356 11.42 -26.03 31.77
N GLU A 357 12.49 -25.60 31.11
CA GLU A 357 13.47 -26.47 30.43
C GLU A 357 14.90 -26.09 30.83
N CYS A 358 15.70 -27.06 31.28
CA CYS A 358 17.09 -26.83 31.70
C CYS A 358 17.91 -26.25 30.53
N PRO A 359 18.53 -25.07 30.69
CA PRO A 359 19.24 -24.40 29.60
C PRO A 359 20.45 -25.20 29.08
N ARG A 360 20.99 -26.13 29.87
CA ARG A 360 22.10 -27.02 29.49
C ARG A 360 21.58 -28.27 28.76
N CYS A 361 20.92 -29.20 29.46
CA CYS A 361 20.51 -30.51 28.89
C CYS A 361 19.09 -30.58 28.30
N GLY A 362 18.21 -29.61 28.59
CA GLY A 362 16.81 -29.62 28.11
C GLY A 362 15.89 -30.65 28.78
N ILE A 363 16.17 -31.05 30.03
CA ILE A 363 15.22 -31.75 30.93
C ILE A 363 14.16 -30.77 31.43
N SER A 364 12.93 -31.23 31.67
CA SER A 364 11.83 -30.39 32.16
C SER A 364 11.94 -30.12 33.66
N LEU A 365 11.50 -28.94 34.13
CA LEU A 365 11.23 -28.74 35.56
C LEU A 365 10.16 -29.69 36.08
N ALA A 366 9.19 -30.08 35.23
CA ALA A 366 8.17 -31.06 35.62
C ALA A 366 8.68 -32.52 35.74
N ASP A 367 9.97 -32.75 35.45
CA ASP A 367 10.66 -34.05 35.63
C ASP A 367 11.58 -34.04 36.88
N LEU A 368 11.55 -32.99 37.70
CA LEU A 368 12.42 -32.75 38.87
C LEU A 368 11.60 -32.30 40.08
N ASP A 369 12.08 -32.57 41.30
CA ASP A 369 11.55 -31.98 42.54
C ASP A 369 12.21 -30.63 42.85
N ASP A 370 11.52 -29.71 43.54
CA ASP A 370 11.95 -28.32 43.85
C ASP A 370 13.38 -28.16 44.39
N LYS A 371 13.93 -29.20 45.04
CA LYS A 371 15.30 -29.20 45.61
C LYS A 371 16.36 -29.65 44.61
N ASP A 372 15.97 -30.50 43.66
CA ASP A 372 16.86 -31.10 42.69
C ASP A 372 17.16 -30.14 41.53
N GLU A 373 16.39 -29.06 41.33
CA GLU A 373 16.65 -28.05 40.27
C GLU A 373 18.07 -27.45 40.33
N ILE A 374 18.49 -27.05 41.54
CA ILE A 374 19.76 -26.36 41.79
C ILE A 374 20.92 -27.33 41.63
N ASP A 375 20.81 -28.52 42.22
CA ASP A 375 21.86 -29.54 42.15
C ASP A 375 21.88 -30.25 40.78
N HIS A 376 20.77 -30.29 40.06
CA HIS A 376 20.74 -30.63 38.65
C HIS A 376 21.55 -29.62 37.84
N LEU A 377 21.30 -28.31 37.95
CA LEU A 377 22.07 -27.30 37.22
C LEU A 377 23.57 -27.35 37.52
N ARG A 378 23.95 -27.57 38.78
CA ARG A 378 25.36 -27.73 39.20
C ARG A 378 26.02 -28.97 38.60
N ASN A 379 25.31 -30.09 38.55
CA ASN A 379 25.84 -31.39 38.12
C ASN A 379 25.46 -31.75 36.66
N CYS A 380 24.92 -30.80 35.88
CA CYS A 380 24.40 -31.01 34.53
C CYS A 380 25.51 -31.26 33.50
N ASN A 381 26.07 -32.47 33.49
CA ASN A 381 27.22 -32.87 32.68
C ASN A 381 26.91 -33.98 31.64
N ASP A 382 25.63 -34.30 31.41
CA ASP A 382 25.20 -35.27 30.37
C ASP A 382 25.52 -34.76 28.95
N GLU A 383 26.73 -35.03 28.44
CA GLU A 383 27.20 -34.53 27.13
C GLU A 383 26.24 -34.83 25.99
N GLU A 384 25.64 -36.03 25.95
CA GLU A 384 24.67 -36.40 24.92
C GLU A 384 23.40 -35.55 24.99
N LYS A 385 22.84 -35.33 26.19
CA LYS A 385 21.64 -34.50 26.37
C LYS A 385 21.95 -33.02 26.09
N ILE A 386 23.12 -32.54 26.50
CA ILE A 386 23.60 -31.18 26.21
C ILE A 386 23.78 -30.97 24.70
N MET A 387 24.41 -31.91 23.98
CA MET A 387 24.51 -31.85 22.52
C MET A 387 23.15 -31.97 21.83
N ALA A 388 22.25 -32.82 22.33
CA ALA A 388 20.89 -32.94 21.80
C ALA A 388 20.10 -31.63 21.99
N ASN A 389 20.20 -31.00 23.16
CA ASN A 389 19.58 -29.71 23.44
C ASN A 389 20.17 -28.58 22.59
N LYS A 390 21.50 -28.53 22.46
CA LYS A 390 22.18 -27.57 21.58
C LYS A 390 21.70 -27.71 20.13
N ARG A 391 21.63 -28.94 19.59
CA ARG A 391 21.07 -29.22 18.26
C ARG A 391 19.58 -28.84 18.15
N LYS A 392 18.76 -29.05 19.20
CA LYS A 392 17.36 -28.58 19.25
C LYS A 392 17.30 -27.05 19.18
N LYS A 393 18.07 -26.34 20.02
CA LYS A 393 18.17 -24.87 20.06
C LYS A 393 18.60 -24.31 18.70
N GLU A 394 19.74 -24.77 18.18
CA GLU A 394 20.24 -24.42 16.84
C GLU A 394 19.18 -24.62 15.76
N ALA A 395 18.51 -25.79 15.72
CA ALA A 395 17.45 -26.06 14.74
C ALA A 395 16.18 -25.20 14.92
N ILE A 396 15.91 -24.70 16.13
CA ILE A 396 14.81 -23.76 16.42
C ILE A 396 15.22 -22.34 15.98
N GLU A 397 16.44 -21.91 16.28
CA GLU A 397 16.98 -20.61 15.83
C GLU A 397 17.10 -20.55 14.32
N ASP A 398 17.55 -21.61 13.68
CA ASP A 398 17.67 -21.69 12.23
C ASP A 398 16.28 -21.61 11.55
N LYS A 399 15.23 -22.19 12.17
CA LYS A 399 13.82 -22.00 11.77
C LYS A 399 13.35 -20.56 12.01
N LYS A 400 13.66 -19.94 13.17
CA LYS A 400 13.36 -18.52 13.47
C LYS A 400 14.03 -17.60 12.44
N ASN A 401 15.31 -17.81 12.13
CA ASN A 401 16.12 -17.05 11.20
C ASN A 401 15.66 -17.22 9.75
N LYS A 402 15.31 -18.43 9.31
CA LYS A 402 14.73 -18.68 7.98
C LYS A 402 13.35 -18.03 7.83
N LYS A 403 12.52 -18.04 8.89
CA LYS A 403 11.24 -17.29 8.93
C LYS A 403 11.47 -15.78 8.86
N LYS A 404 12.40 -15.25 9.66
CA LYS A 404 12.73 -13.82 9.68
C LYS A 404 13.23 -13.34 8.32
N LYS A 405 14.24 -14.00 7.73
CA LYS A 405 14.75 -13.67 6.38
C LYS A 405 13.64 -13.65 5.31
N ARG A 406 12.65 -14.55 5.38
CA ARG A 406 11.47 -14.55 4.49
C ARG A 406 10.50 -13.40 4.76
N GLN A 407 10.37 -12.95 6.01
CA GLN A 407 9.58 -11.77 6.35
C GLN A 407 10.30 -10.49 5.93
N ASP A 408 11.59 -10.33 6.26
CA ASP A 408 12.41 -9.17 5.87
C ASP A 408 12.38 -8.99 4.33
N LEU A 409 12.52 -10.09 3.56
CA LEU A 409 12.43 -10.06 2.10
C LEU A 409 11.00 -9.81 1.58
N GLN A 410 9.94 -10.22 2.30
CA GLN A 410 8.57 -9.84 1.99
C GLN A 410 8.35 -8.33 2.19
N GLU A 411 8.90 -7.76 3.26
CA GLU A 411 8.80 -6.33 3.56
C GLU A 411 9.57 -5.49 2.52
N ASP A 412 10.75 -5.95 2.06
CA ASP A 412 11.48 -5.40 0.90
C ASP A 412 10.68 -5.42 -0.41
N VAL A 413 10.09 -6.57 -0.74
CA VAL A 413 9.33 -6.74 -2.00
C VAL A 413 8.05 -5.90 -1.96
N THR A 414 7.40 -5.81 -0.80
CA THR A 414 6.24 -4.93 -0.58
C THR A 414 6.66 -3.46 -0.66
N ALA A 415 7.87 -3.10 -0.22
CA ALA A 415 8.40 -1.75 -0.32
C ALA A 415 8.57 -1.30 -1.78
N LYS A 416 9.27 -2.11 -2.60
CA LYS A 416 9.49 -1.79 -4.02
C LYS A 416 8.16 -1.75 -4.79
N ALA A 417 7.29 -2.75 -4.62
CA ALA A 417 5.98 -2.79 -5.27
C ALA A 417 5.05 -1.61 -4.89
N ALA A 418 5.10 -1.15 -3.63
CA ALA A 418 4.35 0.03 -3.18
C ALA A 418 4.91 1.33 -3.80
N TRP A 419 6.23 1.49 -3.83
CA TRP A 419 6.90 2.64 -4.42
C TRP A 419 6.70 2.70 -5.95
N ASP A 420 6.78 1.56 -6.64
CA ASP A 420 6.44 1.43 -8.07
C ASP A 420 4.98 1.84 -8.33
N LEU A 421 4.03 1.37 -7.51
CA LEU A 421 2.62 1.75 -7.60
C LEU A 421 2.40 3.26 -7.37
N LEU A 422 3.15 3.88 -6.46
CA LEU A 422 3.15 5.33 -6.24
C LEU A 422 3.84 6.12 -7.36
N GLY A 423 4.38 5.43 -8.39
CA GLY A 423 4.95 6.03 -9.59
C GLY A 423 6.49 6.10 -9.60
N ALA A 424 7.16 5.34 -8.73
CA ALA A 424 8.61 5.31 -8.57
C ALA A 424 9.25 6.70 -8.36
N SER A 425 8.51 7.62 -7.73
CA SER A 425 8.94 9.02 -7.59
C SER A 425 10.06 9.16 -6.54
N ASN A 426 10.89 10.18 -6.73
CA ASN A 426 11.96 10.47 -5.77
C ASN A 426 11.40 10.86 -4.39
N GLU A 427 10.26 11.57 -4.31
CA GLU A 427 9.71 12.00 -3.01
C GLU A 427 9.42 10.80 -2.11
N ASN A 428 8.88 9.72 -2.67
CA ASN A 428 8.43 8.53 -1.92
C ASN A 428 9.55 7.54 -1.55
N ILE A 429 10.79 7.76 -1.98
CA ILE A 429 11.89 6.79 -1.84
C ILE A 429 12.31 6.55 -0.37
N TRP A 430 11.99 7.46 0.56
CA TRP A 430 12.25 7.29 2.00
C TRP A 430 11.36 6.23 2.65
N MET A 431 10.27 5.80 2.00
CA MET A 431 9.42 4.70 2.44
C MET A 431 9.94 3.31 2.05
N LEU A 432 11.08 3.22 1.36
CA LEU A 432 11.77 1.96 1.09
C LEU A 432 12.50 1.44 2.34
N THR A 433 12.56 0.12 2.47
CA THR A 433 13.37 -0.57 3.49
C THR A 433 14.86 -0.51 3.15
N ASP A 434 15.72 -0.67 4.16
CA ASP A 434 17.18 -0.70 4.01
C ASP A 434 17.62 -1.72 2.92
N GLY A 435 17.00 -2.91 2.88
CA GLY A 435 17.28 -3.95 1.88
C GLY A 435 16.77 -3.63 0.46
N ALA A 436 15.63 -2.93 0.34
CA ALA A 436 15.16 -2.42 -0.96
C ALA A 436 16.04 -1.27 -1.48
N LEU A 437 16.47 -0.34 -0.61
CA LEU A 437 17.42 0.73 -0.95
C LEU A 437 18.77 0.18 -1.41
N GLN A 438 19.29 -0.88 -0.76
CA GLN A 438 20.53 -1.53 -1.20
C GLN A 438 20.40 -2.18 -2.59
N LYS A 439 19.23 -2.75 -2.92
CA LYS A 439 18.94 -3.29 -4.26
C LYS A 439 18.84 -2.20 -5.32
N GLU A 440 18.11 -1.11 -5.03
CA GLU A 440 18.09 0.09 -5.89
C GLU A 440 19.50 0.66 -6.14
N CYS A 441 20.32 0.79 -5.09
CA CYS A 441 21.71 1.22 -5.22
C CYS A 441 22.50 0.30 -6.16
N ALA A 442 22.40 -1.02 -5.99
CA ALA A 442 23.09 -2.00 -6.83
C ALA A 442 22.59 -1.96 -8.29
N GLU A 443 21.27 -1.86 -8.52
CA GLU A 443 20.66 -1.70 -9.85
C GLU A 443 21.15 -0.42 -10.56
N HIS A 444 21.45 0.64 -9.81
CA HIS A 444 22.02 1.91 -10.31
C HIS A 444 23.56 2.00 -10.24
N GLY A 445 24.28 0.93 -9.88
CA GLY A 445 25.75 0.91 -9.82
C GLY A 445 26.39 1.74 -8.70
N ILE A 446 25.63 2.02 -7.63
CA ILE A 446 26.06 2.81 -6.46
C ILE A 446 26.52 1.85 -5.35
N ASP A 447 27.73 2.03 -4.82
CA ASP A 447 28.12 1.31 -3.60
C ASP A 447 27.28 1.78 -2.40
N ALA A 448 26.64 0.84 -1.72
CA ALA A 448 25.80 1.03 -0.55
C ALA A 448 26.49 0.60 0.76
N LYS A 449 27.69 0.02 0.72
CA LYS A 449 28.39 -0.49 1.90
C LYS A 449 28.66 0.63 2.92
N GLY A 450 28.29 0.39 4.16
CA GLY A 450 28.53 1.29 5.30
C GLY A 450 27.70 2.57 5.35
N LYS A 451 26.90 2.88 4.31
CA LYS A 451 26.11 4.13 4.22
C LYS A 451 24.81 4.06 5.02
N GLU A 452 24.41 5.17 5.63
CA GLU A 452 23.08 5.32 6.21
C GLU A 452 22.01 5.57 5.12
N ASN A 453 20.74 5.29 5.45
CA ASN A 453 19.60 5.41 4.52
C ASN A 453 19.55 6.78 3.81
N HIS A 454 19.81 7.87 4.53
CA HIS A 454 19.78 9.22 3.95
C HIS A 454 20.93 9.47 2.95
N GLU A 455 22.07 8.82 3.12
CA GLU A 455 23.22 8.89 2.20
C GLU A 455 22.99 8.01 0.95
N MET A 456 22.39 6.82 1.13
CA MET A 456 21.94 5.97 0.03
C MET A 456 20.87 6.69 -0.82
N ILE A 457 19.85 7.26 -0.17
CA ILE A 457 18.80 8.04 -0.84
C ILE A 457 19.39 9.26 -1.57
N SER A 458 20.27 10.04 -0.92
CA SER A 458 20.92 11.18 -1.56
C SER A 458 21.73 10.75 -2.80
N SER A 459 22.46 9.63 -2.71
CA SER A 459 23.22 9.05 -3.83
C SER A 459 22.28 8.63 -4.98
N LEU A 460 21.16 7.97 -4.69
CA LEU A 460 20.14 7.55 -5.66
C LEU A 460 19.44 8.75 -6.34
N VAL A 461 19.09 9.78 -5.57
CA VAL A 461 18.45 11.00 -6.11
C VAL A 461 19.44 11.77 -6.98
N LEU A 462 20.73 11.78 -6.65
CA LEU A 462 21.77 12.37 -7.50
C LEU A 462 22.04 11.56 -8.77
N SER A 463 22.09 10.22 -8.70
CA SER A 463 22.27 9.36 -9.89
C SER A 463 21.06 9.40 -10.83
N LYS A 464 19.84 9.41 -10.29
CA LYS A 464 18.62 9.56 -11.11
C LYS A 464 18.53 10.96 -11.73
N LYS A 465 19.03 12.00 -11.05
CA LYS A 465 19.18 13.36 -11.64
C LYS A 465 20.22 13.42 -12.78
N SER A 466 21.31 12.65 -12.73
CA SER A 466 22.29 12.59 -13.83
C SER A 466 21.90 11.64 -14.97
N GLN A 467 21.20 10.53 -14.70
CA GLN A 467 20.64 9.65 -15.74
C GLN A 467 19.47 10.32 -16.51
N ALA A 468 18.73 11.23 -15.87
CA ALA A 468 17.71 12.05 -16.54
C ALA A 468 18.27 13.01 -17.60
N LEU A 469 19.58 13.28 -17.60
CA LEU A 469 20.24 14.05 -18.66
C LEU A 469 20.56 13.21 -19.91
N THR A 470 20.49 11.88 -19.85
CA THR A 470 21.03 11.02 -20.92
C THR A 470 20.06 10.02 -21.57
N LYS A 471 19.02 9.50 -20.87
CA LYS A 471 18.14 8.47 -21.51
C LYS A 471 16.62 8.57 -21.35
N TYR A 472 16.05 9.17 -20.30
CA TYR A 472 14.58 9.28 -20.19
C TYR A 472 14.10 10.65 -19.69
N LYS A 473 13.09 11.19 -20.40
CA LYS A 473 12.45 12.46 -20.09
C LYS A 473 11.34 12.27 -19.06
N THR A 474 11.71 12.27 -17.78
CA THR A 474 10.75 12.48 -16.68
C THR A 474 9.97 13.78 -16.89
N GLN A 475 8.75 13.84 -16.36
CA GLN A 475 7.97 15.09 -16.40
C GLN A 475 8.70 16.20 -15.63
N LYS A 476 8.49 17.46 -16.02
CA LYS A 476 9.05 18.64 -15.33
C LYS A 476 8.35 18.92 -13.98
N GLY A 477 8.42 17.96 -13.06
CA GLY A 477 8.43 18.27 -11.64
C GLY A 477 9.80 18.82 -11.29
N SER A 478 9.92 20.13 -11.10
CA SER A 478 11.03 20.67 -10.31
C SER A 478 10.94 20.10 -8.90
N GLY A 479 12.06 19.95 -8.20
CA GLY A 479 12.11 19.57 -6.77
C GLY A 479 11.55 20.65 -5.82
N LYS A 480 10.35 21.17 -6.11
CA LYS A 480 9.52 21.88 -5.16
C LYS A 480 8.86 20.82 -4.30
N VAL A 481 9.07 20.93 -3.00
CA VAL A 481 8.26 20.23 -2.02
C VAL A 481 6.82 20.77 -2.15
N THR A 482 5.81 19.91 -2.15
CA THR A 482 4.40 20.31 -2.03
C THR A 482 3.79 19.66 -0.80
N ALA A 483 2.68 20.21 -0.30
CA ALA A 483 1.98 19.66 0.88
C ALA A 483 1.65 18.16 0.70
N ASP A 484 1.21 17.76 -0.50
CA ASP A 484 0.84 16.37 -0.83
C ASP A 484 2.05 15.41 -0.95
N THR A 485 3.28 15.92 -0.93
CA THR A 485 4.52 15.13 -1.03
C THR A 485 5.28 15.02 0.30
N LEU A 486 4.87 15.77 1.32
CA LEU A 486 5.44 15.69 2.66
C LEU A 486 4.72 14.64 3.51
N PRO A 487 5.44 13.96 4.43
CA PRO A 487 4.82 13.03 5.35
C PRO A 487 3.79 13.73 6.24
N SER A 488 2.61 13.12 6.39
CA SER A 488 1.53 13.63 7.24
C SER A 488 1.93 13.87 8.72
N ASN A 489 3.05 13.28 9.15
CA ASN A 489 3.48 13.16 10.53
C ASN A 489 4.88 13.73 10.82
N LEU A 490 5.38 14.69 10.02
CA LEU A 490 6.71 15.34 10.17
C LEU A 490 7.16 15.55 11.63
N HIS A 491 6.32 16.16 12.47
CA HIS A 491 6.67 16.45 13.87
C HIS A 491 6.78 15.20 14.76
N ALA A 492 6.22 14.05 14.38
CA ALA A 492 6.40 12.77 15.06
C ALA A 492 7.66 12.00 14.58
N MET A 493 8.18 12.32 13.39
CA MET A 493 9.32 11.61 12.79
C MET A 493 10.63 11.82 13.56
N THR A 494 11.55 10.90 13.35
CA THR A 494 12.91 10.95 13.93
C THR A 494 13.85 11.77 13.05
N GLU A 495 14.93 12.30 13.63
CA GLU A 495 15.93 13.07 12.88
C GLU A 495 16.51 12.28 11.69
N LYS A 496 16.78 10.97 11.84
CA LYS A 496 17.26 10.12 10.75
C LYS A 496 16.23 9.94 9.63
N GLN A 497 14.94 9.88 9.97
CA GLN A 497 13.86 9.85 8.97
C GLN A 497 13.68 11.22 8.28
N LEU A 498 13.76 12.33 9.03
CA LEU A 498 13.70 13.68 8.47
C LEU A 498 14.89 13.97 7.54
N ARG A 499 16.09 13.47 7.85
CA ARG A 499 17.25 13.46 6.93
C ARG A 499 16.98 12.64 5.68
N ALA A 500 16.27 11.51 5.78
CA ALA A 500 15.91 10.68 4.63
C ALA A 500 14.84 11.34 3.73
N VAL A 501 13.85 12.04 4.31
CA VAL A 501 12.86 12.85 3.58
C VAL A 501 13.54 14.05 2.91
N ALA A 502 14.38 14.79 3.63
CA ALA A 502 15.16 15.87 3.03
C ALA A 502 16.02 15.36 1.85
N ALA A 503 16.68 14.20 2.01
CA ALA A 503 17.42 13.56 0.93
C ALA A 503 16.54 13.09 -0.25
N SER A 504 15.27 12.71 -0.03
CA SER A 504 14.35 12.27 -1.09
C SER A 504 13.98 13.41 -2.05
N HIS A 505 13.68 14.59 -1.50
CA HIS A 505 13.52 15.83 -2.28
C HIS A 505 14.87 16.36 -2.81
N GLY A 506 15.99 15.94 -2.21
CA GLY A 506 17.36 16.31 -2.59
C GLY A 506 17.90 17.57 -1.89
N ILE A 507 17.33 17.91 -0.74
CA ILE A 507 17.77 18.96 0.18
C ILE A 507 19.00 18.43 0.96
N LYS A 508 20.06 19.23 1.02
CA LYS A 508 21.27 18.90 1.80
C LYS A 508 21.12 19.39 3.24
N VAL A 509 21.07 18.46 4.19
CA VAL A 509 20.98 18.75 5.63
C VAL A 509 22.39 18.77 6.25
N GLY A 510 22.68 19.75 7.10
CA GLY A 510 23.96 19.84 7.82
C GLY A 510 24.14 18.71 8.83
N LYS A 511 25.38 18.26 9.04
CA LYS A 511 25.70 17.13 9.96
C LYS A 511 25.21 17.37 11.40
N PHE A 512 25.13 18.63 11.81
CA PHE A 512 24.73 19.06 13.16
C PHE A 512 23.32 19.66 13.25
N SER A 513 22.56 19.73 12.13
CA SER A 513 21.19 20.26 12.15
C SER A 513 20.29 19.45 13.08
N ARG A 514 19.62 20.12 14.01
CA ARG A 514 18.67 19.52 14.95
C ARG A 514 17.35 19.23 14.25
N LYS A 515 16.47 18.46 14.91
CA LYS A 515 15.15 18.08 14.38
C LYS A 515 14.30 19.27 13.90
N ILE A 516 14.35 20.41 14.59
CA ILE A 516 13.56 21.61 14.27
C ILE A 516 14.06 22.21 12.96
N ASP A 517 15.36 22.49 12.85
CA ASP A 517 16.01 23.07 11.67
C ASP A 517 15.72 22.25 10.40
N ILE A 518 15.61 20.92 10.50
CA ILE A 518 15.28 20.05 9.35
C ILE A 518 13.81 20.20 8.93
N ILE A 519 12.90 20.40 9.87
CA ILE A 519 11.47 20.64 9.58
C ILE A 519 11.31 22.03 8.94
N GLU A 520 11.99 23.05 9.46
CA GLU A 520 12.02 24.40 8.87
C GLU A 520 12.63 24.41 7.46
N LEU A 521 13.69 23.63 7.20
CA LEU A 521 14.26 23.43 5.86
C LEU A 521 13.29 22.72 4.90
N LEU A 522 12.43 21.83 5.38
CA LEU A 522 11.40 21.16 4.57
C LEU A 522 10.21 22.10 4.28
N GLN A 523 9.79 22.91 5.26
CA GLN A 523 8.68 23.86 5.13
C GLN A 523 9.07 25.07 4.26
N SER A 524 10.26 25.64 4.44
CA SER A 524 10.76 26.73 3.56
C SER A 524 10.98 26.27 2.11
N ALA A 525 11.32 24.99 1.89
CA ALA A 525 11.35 24.37 0.56
C ALA A 525 9.95 24.12 -0.05
N GLN A 526 8.91 24.03 0.79
CA GLN A 526 7.50 23.91 0.37
C GLN A 526 6.93 25.27 -0.04
N GLU A 527 7.17 26.32 0.74
CA GLU A 527 6.72 27.69 0.44
C GLU A 527 7.47 28.31 -0.76
N GLY A 528 8.70 27.86 -1.01
CA GLY A 528 9.39 28.07 -2.27
C GLY A 528 10.02 29.46 -2.40
N SER A 529 10.92 29.81 -1.47
CA SER A 529 11.84 30.95 -1.57
C SER A 529 11.16 32.33 -1.72
N LYS A 530 10.03 32.54 -1.03
CA LYS A 530 9.62 33.90 -0.66
C LYS A 530 10.32 34.26 0.65
N PRO A 531 11.19 35.28 0.70
CA PRO A 531 11.64 35.81 1.98
C PRO A 531 10.43 36.40 2.71
N LEU A 532 10.24 36.06 3.98
CA LEU A 532 9.23 36.66 4.84
C LEU A 532 9.62 38.12 5.12
N MET A 533 9.13 39.01 4.26
CA MET A 533 9.22 40.46 4.39
C MET A 533 8.41 40.95 5.60
N ILE A 534 8.96 40.79 6.81
CA ILE A 534 8.58 41.61 7.95
C ILE A 534 9.25 42.97 7.75
N THR A 535 8.62 43.83 6.94
CA THR A 535 9.07 45.20 6.74
C THR A 535 8.76 46.04 7.97
N ASN A 536 9.79 46.41 8.73
CA ASN A 536 9.74 47.50 9.71
C ASN A 536 11.13 48.10 9.92
N GLY A 537 11.22 49.44 9.97
CA GLY A 537 12.40 50.18 10.42
C GLY A 537 13.73 49.91 9.69
N GLY A 538 13.99 50.64 8.60
CA GLY A 538 15.27 50.53 7.89
C GLY A 538 16.43 51.27 8.58
N ALA A 539 17.62 50.66 8.58
CA ALA A 539 18.89 51.34 8.81
C ALA A 539 19.99 50.72 7.91
N LYS A 540 20.91 51.54 7.40
CA LYS A 540 22.16 51.06 6.81
C LYS A 540 23.12 50.71 7.95
N LEU A 541 23.96 49.68 7.79
CA LEU A 541 25.41 49.88 7.79
C LEU A 541 26.18 48.66 7.23
N GLU A 542 27.51 48.75 7.28
CA GLU A 542 28.47 48.08 6.41
C GLU A 542 29.05 46.76 6.96
N LYS A 543 30.02 46.21 6.21
CA LYS A 543 30.85 45.08 6.63
C LYS A 543 31.68 45.41 7.88
N SER A 544 31.75 44.47 8.82
CA SER A 544 32.87 44.39 9.77
C SER A 544 33.12 42.94 10.19
N ARG A 545 34.39 42.60 10.47
CA ARG A 545 34.77 41.40 11.22
C ARG A 545 35.24 41.85 12.59
N THR A 546 34.64 41.37 13.67
CA THR A 546 35.36 41.17 14.93
C THR A 546 34.68 40.13 15.81
N SER A 547 35.51 39.39 16.53
CA SER A 547 35.09 38.44 17.57
C SER A 547 34.99 39.12 18.93
N LYS A 548 33.95 38.81 19.70
CA LYS A 548 34.07 38.76 21.17
C LYS A 548 33.01 37.85 21.77
N SER A 549 33.40 37.14 22.83
CA SER A 549 32.45 36.43 23.70
C SER A 549 31.64 37.43 24.50
N GLN A 550 30.38 37.12 24.78
CA GLN A 550 29.71 37.64 25.96
C GLN A 550 28.89 36.52 26.60
N VAL A 551 29.16 36.27 27.88
CA VAL A 551 28.38 35.36 28.71
C VAL A 551 27.13 36.13 29.14
N ILE A 552 25.96 35.47 29.08
CA ILE A 552 24.76 35.90 29.77
C ILE A 552 24.22 34.66 30.47
N GLU A 553 24.28 34.67 31.80
CA GLU A 553 23.60 33.71 32.66
C GLU A 553 22.13 34.12 32.76
N ILE A 554 21.20 33.17 32.63
CA ILE A 554 19.81 33.34 33.08
C ILE A 554 19.43 32.12 33.90
N GLU A 555 19.38 32.39 35.20
CA GLU A 555 18.74 31.73 36.34
C GLU A 555 17.89 30.48 36.11
N SER A 556 18.10 29.50 36.97
CA SER A 556 17.32 28.27 37.09
C SER A 556 15.98 28.50 37.79
N GLY A 557 14.88 28.44 37.05
CA GLY A 557 13.54 28.25 37.61
C GLY A 557 13.22 26.75 37.73
N SER A 558 13.10 26.24 38.96
CA SER A 558 12.82 24.83 39.24
C SER A 558 11.42 24.64 39.82
N GLU A 559 10.49 24.14 39.01
CA GLU A 559 9.21 23.59 39.48
C GLU A 559 9.11 22.13 39.03
N SER A 560 9.09 21.23 40.01
CA SER A 560 8.95 19.79 39.82
C SER A 560 7.72 19.31 40.58
N GLU A 561 6.57 19.26 39.91
CA GLU A 561 5.41 18.57 40.47
C GLU A 561 5.69 17.07 40.55
N TYR A 562 5.39 16.51 41.73
CA TYR A 562 5.61 15.13 42.11
C TYR A 562 4.25 14.56 42.51
N GLU A 563 3.65 13.76 41.64
CA GLU A 563 2.48 12.94 42.00
C GLU A 563 2.97 11.60 42.58
N PRO A 564 2.60 11.25 43.83
CA PRO A 564 2.92 9.94 44.40
C PRO A 564 1.97 8.85 43.86
N ASP A 565 2.51 7.66 43.59
CA ASP A 565 1.71 6.45 43.39
C ASP A 565 1.16 5.95 44.74
N ASP A 566 -0.16 5.80 44.87
CA ASP A 566 -0.81 5.11 45.99
C ASP A 566 -1.11 3.64 45.62
N ASP A 567 -0.45 2.69 46.29
CA ASP A 567 -0.74 1.25 46.23
C ASP A 567 -1.94 0.88 47.13
N TRP A 568 -2.97 0.20 46.59
CA TRP A 568 -3.90 -0.72 47.30
C TRP A 568 -4.63 -1.67 46.33
#